data_AF-A0A382JDH1-F1
#
_entry.id   AF-A0A382JDH1-F1
#
_cell.length_a   1.000
_cell.length_b   1.000
_cell.length_c   1.000
_cell.angle_alpha   90.00
_cell.angle_beta   90.00
_cell.angle_gamma   90.00
#
_symmetry.space_group_name_H-M   'P 1'
#
loop_
_entity.id
_entity.type
_entity.pdbx_description
1 polymer ?
#
loop_
_entity_poly.entity_id
_entity_poly.type
_entity_poly.pdbx_seq_one_letter_code
_entity_poly.pdbx_strand_id
1 'polypeptide(L)'
;MRNLNYLNTLVSAARADVESRGETFYPGPSRVHLASFPPKERWDDWVELDPSSWPSRVERRYMLVPTTCFNCESACGLLAYVDRDTLEVKKFE
;
A
#
# COMPACT_ATOMS: atom_id res chain seq x y z
N MET A 1 -17.16 0.28 13.96
CA MET A 1 -16.46 -0.80 13.22
C MET A 1 -16.87 -0.68 11.76
N ARG A 2 -15.94 -0.43 10.82
CA ARG A 2 -16.28 -0.33 9.39
C ARG A 2 -16.79 -1.70 8.89
N ASN A 3 -17.85 -1.70 8.08
CA ASN A 3 -18.44 -2.92 7.51
C ASN A 3 -17.44 -3.59 6.55
N LEU A 4 -17.34 -4.93 6.55
CA LEU A 4 -16.38 -5.68 5.73
C LEU A 4 -16.58 -5.41 4.22
N ASN A 5 -17.82 -5.23 3.78
CA ASN A 5 -18.14 -4.92 2.39
C ASN A 5 -17.59 -3.54 1.99
N TYR A 6 -17.65 -2.58 2.89
CA TYR A 6 -17.08 -1.26 2.67
C TYR A 6 -15.55 -1.33 2.54
N LEU A 7 -14.87 -2.07 3.42
CA LEU A 7 -13.41 -2.23 3.32
C LEU A 7 -13.00 -2.91 2.00
N ASN A 8 -13.75 -3.92 1.54
CA ASN A 8 -13.50 -4.59 0.26
C ASN A 8 -13.54 -3.62 -0.93
N THR A 9 -14.46 -2.65 -0.94
CA THR A 9 -14.50 -1.64 -2.01
C THR A 9 -13.25 -0.75 -2.07
N LEU A 10 -12.54 -0.61 -0.95
CA LEU A 10 -11.31 0.18 -0.86
C LEU A 10 -10.07 -0.63 -1.29
N VAL A 11 -10.07 -1.95 -1.10
CA VAL A 11 -8.89 -2.81 -1.34
C VAL A 11 -8.98 -3.67 -2.61
N SER A 12 -10.14 -3.75 -3.26
CA SER A 12 -10.27 -4.53 -4.50
C SER A 12 -9.33 -4.01 -5.57
N ALA A 13 -8.42 -4.87 -6.03
CA ALA A 13 -7.54 -4.61 -7.16
C ALA A 13 -8.13 -5.12 -8.49
N ALA A 14 -9.43 -5.46 -8.53
CA ALA A 14 -10.09 -5.75 -9.79
C ALA A 14 -9.98 -4.54 -10.72
N ARG A 15 -9.63 -4.78 -11.98
CA ARG A 15 -9.41 -3.70 -12.95
C ARG A 15 -10.57 -2.69 -13.01
N ALA A 16 -11.80 -3.17 -13.10
CA ALA A 16 -12.98 -2.32 -13.13
C ALA A 16 -13.10 -1.44 -11.87
N ASP A 17 -12.84 -2.00 -10.69
CA ASP A 17 -12.92 -1.26 -9.43
C ASP A 17 -11.80 -0.21 -9.35
N VAL A 18 -10.58 -0.56 -9.76
CA VAL A 18 -9.43 0.37 -9.79
C VAL A 18 -9.67 1.52 -10.76
N GLU A 19 -10.10 1.22 -11.98
CA GLU A 19 -10.43 2.22 -13.00
C GLU A 19 -11.60 3.12 -12.54
N SER A 20 -12.60 2.57 -11.83
CA SER A 20 -13.72 3.36 -11.29
C SER A 20 -13.30 4.38 -10.23
N ARG A 21 -12.19 4.12 -9.53
CA ARG A 21 -11.59 5.04 -8.55
C ARG A 21 -10.62 6.04 -9.17
N GLY A 22 -10.36 5.96 -10.48
CA GLY A 22 -9.36 6.79 -11.16
C GLY A 22 -7.92 6.45 -10.78
N GLU A 23 -7.69 5.24 -10.27
CA GLU A 23 -6.37 4.76 -9.84
C GLU A 23 -5.65 4.07 -10.98
N THR A 24 -4.30 4.10 -10.95
CA THR A 24 -3.52 3.33 -11.91
C THR A 24 -3.67 1.83 -11.66
N PHE A 25 -4.08 1.07 -12.69
CA PHE A 25 -4.17 -0.38 -12.61
C PHE A 25 -2.79 -1.04 -12.70
N TYR A 26 -2.43 -1.75 -11.63
CA TYR A 26 -1.21 -2.56 -11.57
C TYR A 26 -1.56 -4.04 -11.52
N PRO A 27 -1.20 -4.83 -12.55
CA PRO A 27 -1.51 -6.25 -12.57
C PRO A 27 -0.77 -6.95 -11.43
N GLY A 28 -1.52 -7.60 -10.53
CA GLY A 28 -0.94 -8.46 -9.51
C GLY A 28 -0.68 -9.88 -9.99
N PRO A 29 -0.10 -10.73 -9.11
CA PRO A 29 0.25 -12.12 -9.43
C PRO A 29 -0.94 -12.96 -9.92
N SER A 30 -2.13 -12.71 -9.35
CA SER A 30 -3.36 -13.41 -9.75
C SER A 30 -3.96 -12.90 -11.06
N ARG A 31 -3.50 -11.74 -11.57
CA ARG A 31 -4.07 -11.01 -12.73
C ARG A 31 -5.57 -10.69 -12.64
N VAL A 32 -6.17 -10.81 -11.46
CA VAL A 32 -7.60 -10.53 -11.26
C VAL A 32 -7.82 -9.58 -10.08
N HIS A 33 -7.63 -10.04 -8.84
CA HIS A 33 -8.06 -9.30 -7.63
C HIS A 33 -6.93 -8.89 -6.68
N LEU A 34 -5.69 -9.28 -6.96
CA LEU A 34 -4.53 -8.84 -6.19
C LEU A 34 -3.79 -7.77 -6.99
N ALA A 35 -3.29 -6.74 -6.31
CA ALA A 35 -2.35 -5.78 -6.87
C ALA A 35 -0.92 -6.22 -6.52
N SER A 36 0.04 -5.89 -7.39
CA SER A 36 1.46 -6.08 -7.07
C SER A 36 1.98 -5.04 -6.08
N PHE A 37 1.37 -3.85 -6.04
CA PHE A 37 1.75 -2.74 -5.18
C PHE A 37 0.59 -1.73 -5.02
N PRO A 38 0.62 -0.88 -3.99
CA PRO A 38 -0.36 0.18 -3.80
C PRO A 38 -0.44 1.14 -5.00
N PRO A 39 -1.63 1.63 -5.38
CA PRO A 39 -1.76 2.63 -6.43
C PRO A 39 -1.04 3.92 -6.02
N LYS A 40 -0.25 4.51 -6.93
CA LYS A 40 0.56 5.71 -6.65
C LYS A 40 -0.26 6.90 -6.17
N GLU A 41 -1.52 6.98 -6.61
CA GLU A 41 -2.48 8.01 -6.22
C GLU A 41 -2.79 8.00 -4.71
N ARG A 42 -2.46 6.92 -4.00
CA ARG A 42 -2.66 6.79 -2.54
C ARG A 42 -1.38 6.89 -1.73
N TRP A 43 -0.22 7.13 -2.37
CA TRP A 43 1.06 7.06 -1.67
C TRP A 43 1.24 8.17 -0.62
N ASP A 44 0.57 9.31 -0.75
CA ASP A 44 0.64 10.38 0.25
C ASP A 44 -0.15 10.06 1.55
N ASP A 45 -1.09 9.11 1.51
CA ASP A 45 -1.93 8.72 2.65
C ASP A 45 -2.34 7.24 2.57
N TRP A 46 -1.35 6.36 2.63
CA TRP A 46 -1.56 4.92 2.60
C TRP A 46 -1.99 4.40 3.97
N VAL A 47 -3.07 3.61 4.00
CA VAL A 47 -3.57 2.96 5.22
C VAL A 47 -3.29 1.46 5.16
N GLU A 48 -2.61 0.93 6.18
CA GLU A 48 -2.36 -0.50 6.33
C GLU A 48 -2.82 -0.98 7.72
N LEU A 49 -3.20 -2.24 7.84
CA LEU A 49 -3.47 -2.86 9.13
C LEU A 49 -2.17 -3.35 9.76
N ASP A 50 -1.96 -3.03 11.04
CA ASP A 50 -0.84 -3.51 11.83
C ASP A 50 -0.95 -5.04 12.03
N PRO A 51 -0.07 -5.84 11.41
CA PRO A 51 -0.14 -7.30 11.48
C PRO A 51 0.17 -7.83 12.88
N SER A 52 0.97 -7.10 13.67
CA SER A 52 1.31 -7.48 15.05
C SER A 52 0.15 -7.22 16.02
N SER A 53 -0.81 -6.39 15.63
CA SER A 53 -2.00 -6.07 16.42
C SER A 53 -3.22 -6.94 16.08
N TRP A 54 -3.05 -8.05 15.34
CA TRP A 54 -4.15 -8.97 15.08
C TRP A 54 -4.65 -9.64 16.38
N PRO A 55 -5.97 -9.74 16.64
CA PRO A 55 -7.11 -9.46 15.75
C PRO A 55 -7.74 -8.06 15.89
N SER A 56 -7.11 -7.15 16.62
CA SER A 56 -7.66 -5.82 16.93
C SER A 56 -7.76 -4.90 15.70
N ARG A 57 -7.13 -5.25 14.57
CA ARG A 57 -7.21 -4.53 13.27
C ARG A 57 -6.87 -3.04 13.42
N VAL A 58 -5.71 -2.75 14.00
CA VAL A 58 -5.24 -1.38 14.19
C VAL A 58 -4.77 -0.82 12.85
N GLU A 59 -5.35 0.30 12.41
CA GLU A 59 -4.93 1.03 11.20
C GLU A 59 -3.67 1.86 11.47
N ARG A 60 -2.73 1.86 10.53
CA ARG A 60 -1.54 2.72 10.47
C ARG A 60 -1.57 3.54 9.19
N ARG A 61 -1.05 4.76 9.24
CA ARG A 61 -1.02 5.71 8.12
C ARG A 61 0.41 6.04 7.74
N TYR A 62 0.73 5.90 6.45
CA TYR A 62 2.07 6.11 5.91
C TYR A 62 2.06 7.01 4.68
N MET A 63 3.16 7.71 4.47
CA MET A 63 3.59 8.17 3.15
C MET A 63 4.50 7.10 2.55
N LEU A 64 4.25 6.70 1.30
CA LEU A 64 5.06 5.75 0.56
C LEU A 64 6.00 6.52 -0.36
N VAL A 65 7.32 6.37 -0.14
CA VAL A 65 8.34 7.11 -0.87
C VAL A 65 9.18 6.13 -1.69
N PRO A 66 9.18 6.21 -3.04
CA PRO A 66 10.02 5.34 -3.86
C PRO A 66 11.49 5.71 -3.64
N THR A 67 12.34 4.71 -3.45
CA THR A 67 13.76 4.90 -3.19
C THR A 67 14.59 3.81 -3.87
N THR A 68 15.92 3.95 -3.83
CA THR A 68 16.86 3.02 -4.45
C THR A 68 17.94 2.64 -3.44
N CYS A 69 18.19 1.34 -3.31
CA CYS A 69 19.26 0.83 -2.48
C CYS A 69 20.63 1.07 -3.13
N PHE A 70 21.57 1.67 -2.39
CA PHE A 70 22.93 1.96 -2.84
C PHE A 70 24.01 1.11 -2.14
N ASN A 71 23.64 0.04 -1.44
CA ASN A 71 24.58 -0.75 -0.64
C ASN A 71 25.55 -1.62 -1.47
N CYS A 72 25.06 -2.24 -2.55
CA CYS A 72 25.81 -3.22 -3.36
C CYS A 72 25.82 -2.89 -4.86
N GLU A 73 25.64 -1.61 -5.23
CA GLU A 73 25.60 -1.11 -6.61
C GLU A 73 24.52 -1.73 -7.53
N SER A 74 23.68 -2.63 -7.01
CA SER A 74 22.62 -3.33 -7.76
C SER A 74 21.40 -2.46 -8.03
N ALA A 75 21.31 -1.29 -7.40
CA ALA A 75 20.23 -0.32 -7.56
C ALA A 75 18.81 -0.92 -7.40
N CYS A 76 18.62 -1.78 -6.40
CA CYS A 76 17.29 -2.35 -6.11
C CYS A 76 16.29 -1.22 -5.84
N GLY A 77 15.17 -1.22 -6.57
CA GLY A 77 14.03 -0.36 -6.24
C GLY A 77 13.41 -0.81 -4.92
N LEU A 78 13.22 0.13 -4.01
CA LEU A 78 12.61 -0.07 -2.71
C LEU A 78 11.48 0.95 -2.50
N LEU A 79 10.56 0.65 -1.59
CA LEU A 79 9.52 1.56 -1.14
C LEU A 79 9.67 1.82 0.35
N ALA A 80 9.95 3.06 0.74
CA ALA A 80 10.03 3.45 2.14
C ALA A 80 8.64 3.80 2.68
N TYR A 81 8.27 3.18 3.80
CA TYR A 81 7.05 3.50 4.55
C TYR A 81 7.39 4.50 5.64
N VAL A 82 6.91 5.73 5.49
CA VAL A 82 7.19 6.84 6.40
C VAL A 82 5.94 7.15 7.22
N ASP A 83 6.04 7.13 8.55
CA ASP A 83 4.93 7.54 9.41
C ASP A 83 4.56 9.02 9.14
N ARG A 84 3.26 9.30 8.94
CA ARG A 84 2.81 10.65 8.56
C ARG A 84 2.92 11.67 9.68
N ASP A 85 2.81 11.22 10.92
CA ASP A 85 2.80 12.09 12.08
C ASP A 85 4.22 12.33 12.60
N THR A 86 5.06 11.29 12.62
CA THR A 86 6.43 11.38 13.17
C THR A 86 7.51 11.58 12.12
N LEU A 87 7.21 11.36 10.84
CA LEU A 87 8.17 11.34 9.72
C LEU A 87 9.27 10.28 9.84
N GLU A 88 9.08 9.31 10.75
CA GLU A 88 10.02 8.21 10.94
C GLU A 88 9.83 7.15 9.84
N VAL A 89 10.94 6.67 9.27
CA VAL A 89 10.91 5.50 8.38
C VAL A 89 10.66 4.24 9.20
N LYS A 90 9.57 3.52 8.92
CA LYS A 90 9.16 2.32 9.67
C LYS A 90 9.60 1.02 9.03
N LYS A 91 9.61 0.95 7.69
CA LYS A 91 10.03 -0.24 6.93
C LYS A 91 10.42 0.13 5.49
N PHE A 92 11.09 -0.81 4.83
CA PHE A 92 11.33 -0.82 3.39
C PHE A 92 10.77 -2.11 2.79
N GLU A 93 10.17 -2.02 1.62
CA GLU A 93 9.71 -3.17 0.80
C GLU A 93 10.34 -3.16 -0.58
#